data_AF-A0AAJ1J7G8-F1
#
_entry.id   AF-A0AAJ1J7G8-F1
#
_cell.length_a   1.000
_cell.length_b   1.000
_cell.length_c   1.000
_cell.angle_alpha   90.00
_cell.angle_beta   90.00
_cell.angle_gamma   90.00
#
_symmetry.space_group_name_H-M   'P 1'
#
loop_
_entity.id
_entity.type
_entity.pdbx_description
1 polymer ?
#
loop_
_entity_poly.entity_id
_entity_poly.type
_entity_poly.pdbx_seq_one_letter_code
_entity_poly.pdbx_strand_id
1 'polypeptide(L)'
;MLEGLPDDFNEAYVECLQQQHLDGKREVKITHQFKLNADSTYETFTPADYLYPTQCIERVLVGKDWKKAKLTFNPRKATFSWE
;
A
#
# COMPACT_ATOMS: atom_id res chain seq x y z
N MET A 1 -14.69 -5.30 -4.33
CA MET A 1 -14.82 -4.49 -3.10
C MET A 1 -13.60 -4.82 -2.26
N LEU A 2 -12.77 -3.83 -1.90
CA LEU A 2 -11.73 -4.06 -0.90
C LEU A 2 -12.48 -4.15 0.43
N GLU A 3 -12.49 -5.33 1.05
CA GLU A 3 -13.16 -5.50 2.35
C GLU A 3 -12.65 -4.46 3.34
N GLY A 4 -13.55 -3.88 4.14
CA GLY A 4 -13.20 -2.83 5.11
C GLY A 4 -12.91 -1.44 4.53
N LEU A 5 -12.86 -1.24 3.21
CA LEU A 5 -12.80 0.08 2.60
C LEU A 5 -14.22 0.58 2.29
N PRO A 6 -14.66 1.75 2.80
CA PRO A 6 -15.95 2.32 2.44
C PRO A 6 -16.07 2.58 0.94
N ASP A 7 -17.28 2.53 0.38
CA ASP A 7 -17.51 2.81 -1.04
C ASP A 7 -17.27 4.29 -1.39
N ASP A 8 -17.57 5.20 -0.45
CA ASP A 8 -17.35 6.65 -0.59
C ASP A 8 -16.25 7.11 0.36
N PHE A 9 -15.04 7.27 -0.19
CA PHE A 9 -13.85 7.72 0.52
C PHE A 9 -13.09 8.73 -0.35
N ASN A 10 -12.42 9.67 0.31
CA ASN A 10 -11.66 10.70 -0.38
C ASN A 10 -10.37 10.15 -0.99
N GLU A 11 -9.63 9.37 -0.20
CA GLU A 11 -8.36 8.79 -0.58
C GLU A 11 -8.02 7.56 0.26
N ALA A 12 -7.44 6.55 -0.38
CA ALA A 12 -6.84 5.40 0.27
C ALA A 12 -5.43 5.18 -0.27
N TYR A 13 -4.60 4.52 0.50
CA TYR A 13 -3.30 4.07 0.03
C TYR A 13 -2.92 2.70 0.58
N VAL A 14 -2.10 2.01 -0.21
CA VAL A 14 -1.33 0.85 0.21
C VAL A 14 0.14 1.20 0.12
N GLU A 15 0.86 1.05 1.21
CA GLU A 15 2.29 1.32 1.29
C GLU A 15 3.04 0.06 1.73
N CYS A 16 4.05 -0.33 0.96
CA CYS A 16 4.99 -1.37 1.31
C CYS A 16 6.34 -0.73 1.64
N LEU A 17 6.86 -1.07 2.82
CA LEU A 17 8.19 -0.68 3.27
C LEU A 17 9.04 -1.94 3.41
N GLN A 18 10.10 -2.01 2.60
CA GLN A 18 11.10 -3.05 2.70
C GLN A 18 12.13 -2.68 3.77
N GLN A 19 12.41 -3.63 4.66
CA GLN A 19 13.49 -3.55 5.63
C GLN A 19 14.42 -4.75 5.40
N GLN A 20 15.72 -4.46 5.39
CA GLN A 20 16.74 -5.50 5.33
C GLN A 20 17.33 -5.66 6.72
N HIS A 21 17.24 -6.88 7.25
CA HIS A 21 17.80 -7.24 8.53
C HIS A 21 19.29 -7.57 8.40
N LEU A 22 20.02 -7.46 9.51
CA LEU A 22 21.47 -7.74 9.56
C LEU A 22 21.81 -9.19 9.18
N ASP A 23 20.84 -10.11 9.29
CA ASP A 23 20.98 -11.52 8.90
C ASP A 23 20.71 -11.76 7.39
N GLY A 24 20.52 -10.68 6.62
CA GLY A 24 20.23 -10.74 5.19
C GLY A 24 18.77 -11.04 4.85
N LYS A 25 17.89 -11.25 5.85
CA LYS A 25 16.46 -11.42 5.59
C LYS A 25 15.81 -10.11 5.19
N ARG A 26 14.87 -10.22 4.25
CA ARG A 26 14.04 -9.11 3.80
C ARG A 26 12.68 -9.23 4.47
N GLU A 27 12.29 -8.20 5.19
CA GLU A 27 10.93 -8.03 5.72
C GLU A 27 10.22 -6.96 4.90
N VAL A 28 8.94 -7.16 4.63
CA VAL A 28 8.09 -6.15 3.98
C VAL A 28 6.92 -5.84 4.89
N LYS A 29 6.91 -4.63 5.44
CA LYS A 29 5.78 -4.11 6.20
C LYS A 29 4.77 -3.49 5.24
N ILE A 30 3.50 -3.79 5.43
CA ILE A 30 2.41 -3.32 4.56
C ILE A 30 1.42 -2.51 5.39
N THR A 31 1.06 -1.33 4.91
CA THR A 31 0.12 -0.42 5.55
C THR A 31 -1.02 -0.12 4.60
N HIS A 32 -2.24 -0.27 5.09
CA HIS A 32 -3.49 -0.03 4.37
C HIS A 32 -4.24 1.05 5.11
N GLN A 33 -4.40 2.22 4.51
CA GLN A 33 -5.10 3.33 5.16
C GLN A 33 -6.02 4.08 4.20
N PHE A 34 -7.07 4.68 4.75
CA PHE A 34 -8.00 5.53 4.02
C PHE A 34 -8.43 6.73 4.86
N LYS A 35 -8.95 7.76 4.21
CA LYS A 35 -9.64 8.87 4.87
C LYS A 35 -10.93 9.19 4.13
N LEU A 36 -11.98 9.49 4.90
CA LEU A 36 -13.30 9.77 4.36
C LEU A 36 -13.36 11.12 3.65
N ASN A 37 -12.73 12.16 4.23
CA ASN A 37 -12.68 13.51 3.68
C ASN A 37 -11.24 14.03 3.67
N ALA A 38 -11.02 15.18 3.02
CA ALA A 38 -9.69 15.79 2.94
C ALA A 38 -9.10 16.10 4.32
N ASP A 39 -9.96 16.52 5.26
CA ASP A 39 -9.61 16.94 6.63
C ASP A 39 -9.70 15.80 7.67
N SER A 40 -10.11 14.60 7.27
CA SER A 40 -10.20 13.45 8.17
C SER A 40 -8.83 12.82 8.41
N THR A 41 -8.66 12.23 9.60
CA THR A 41 -7.49 11.38 9.90
C THR A 41 -7.52 10.09 9.09
N TYR A 42 -6.35 9.52 8.82
CA TYR A 42 -6.29 8.20 8.21
C TYR A 42 -6.71 7.10 9.19
N GLU A 43 -7.50 6.17 8.69
CA GLU A 43 -7.97 4.96 9.37
C GLU A 43 -7.44 3.73 8.64
N THR A 44 -7.26 2.64 9.37
CA THR A 44 -6.78 1.37 8.79
C THR A 44 -7.96 0.57 8.25
N PHE A 45 -7.86 0.08 7.02
CA PHE A 45 -8.78 -0.91 6.49
C PHE A 45 -8.10 -2.27 6.38
N THR A 46 -8.88 -3.34 6.53
CA THR A 46 -8.38 -4.73 6.50
C THR A 46 -8.58 -5.30 5.10
N PRO A 47 -7.52 -5.45 4.28
CA PRO A 47 -7.65 -6.10 2.98
C PRO A 47 -8.02 -7.58 3.14
N ALA A 48 -8.66 -8.14 2.12
CA ALA A 48 -8.91 -9.58 2.04
C ALA A 48 -7.60 -10.40 1.89
N ASP A 49 -6.56 -9.79 1.30
CA ASP A 49 -5.25 -10.39 1.12
C ASP A 49 -4.15 -9.36 1.39
N TYR A 50 -3.37 -9.60 2.45
CA TYR A 50 -2.25 -8.75 2.82
C TYR A 50 -1.02 -8.96 1.92
N LEU A 51 -0.86 -10.10 1.27
CA LEU A 51 0.34 -10.45 0.50
C LEU A 51 0.23 -10.02 -0.98
N TYR A 52 -0.98 -9.93 -1.52
CA TYR A 52 -1.20 -9.53 -2.91
C TYR A 52 -0.52 -8.21 -3.30
N PRO A 53 -0.56 -7.13 -2.49
CA PRO A 53 0.15 -5.89 -2.80
C PRO A 53 1.66 -6.08 -2.96
N THR A 54 2.28 -6.84 -2.06
CA THR A 54 3.73 -7.10 -2.11
C THR A 54 4.10 -7.88 -3.36
N GLN A 55 3.35 -8.92 -3.71
CA GLN A 55 3.59 -9.70 -4.92
C GLN A 55 3.46 -8.85 -6.19
N CYS A 56 2.49 -7.94 -6.23
CA CYS A 56 2.34 -7.01 -7.35
C CYS A 56 3.53 -6.06 -7.46
N ILE A 57 3.99 -5.48 -6.34
CA ILE A 57 5.14 -4.58 -6.32
C ILE A 57 6.41 -5.32 -6.73
N GLU A 58 6.65 -6.53 -6.22
CA GLU A 58 7.79 -7.35 -6.62
C GLU A 58 7.81 -7.65 -8.12
N ARG A 59 6.63 -7.87 -8.73
CA ARG A 59 6.49 -8.07 -10.19
C ARG A 59 6.66 -6.78 -10.99
N VAL A 60 6.15 -5.65 -10.51
CA VAL A 60 6.25 -4.36 -11.20
C VAL A 60 7.68 -3.80 -11.12
N LEU A 61 8.36 -4.04 -10.01
CA LEU A 61 9.70 -3.53 -9.71
C LEU A 61 10.78 -4.61 -9.82
N VAL A 62 10.57 -5.64 -10.65
CA VAL A 62 11.57 -6.69 -10.89
C VAL A 62 12.91 -6.05 -11.30
N GLY A 63 13.98 -6.45 -10.60
CA GLY A 63 15.33 -5.95 -10.85
C GLY A 63 15.58 -4.52 -10.41
N LYS A 64 14.63 -3.89 -9.70
CA LYS A 64 14.83 -2.59 -9.04
C LYS A 64 15.14 -2.80 -7.57
N ASP A 65 16.08 -2.02 -7.06
CA ASP A 65 16.35 -1.93 -5.62
C ASP A 65 15.46 -0.84 -5.03
N TRP A 66 14.24 -1.22 -4.65
CA TRP A 66 13.27 -0.33 -4.02
C TRP A 66 13.23 -0.58 -2.51
N LYS A 67 13.03 0.47 -1.73
CA LYS A 67 12.83 0.41 -0.27
C LYS A 67 11.40 0.74 0.11
N LYS A 68 10.73 1.58 -0.67
CA LYS A 68 9.35 2.00 -0.42
C LYS A 68 8.56 2.00 -1.71
N ALA A 69 7.37 1.45 -1.67
CA ALA A 69 6.41 1.51 -2.78
C ALA A 69 5.04 1.88 -2.24
N LYS A 70 4.37 2.83 -2.90
CA LYS A 70 3.08 3.34 -2.47
C LYS A 70 2.13 3.47 -3.65
N LEU A 71 0.95 2.88 -3.50
CA LEU A 71 -0.20 3.08 -4.36
C LEU A 71 -1.21 3.95 -3.60
N THR A 72 -1.45 5.15 -4.09
CA THR A 72 -2.51 6.04 -3.58
C THR A 72 -3.65 6.09 -4.59
N PHE A 73 -4.89 5.92 -4.14
CA PHE A 73 -6.04 5.82 -5.03
C PHE A 73 -7.33 6.34 -4.40
N ASN A 74 -8.31 6.60 -5.26
CA ASN A 74 -9.69 6.85 -4.91
C ASN A 74 -10.59 6.28 -6.03
N PRO A 75 -11.93 6.39 -5.95
CA PRO A 75 -12.82 5.82 -6.97
C PRO A 75 -12.60 6.33 -8.41
N ARG A 76 -11.84 7.43 -8.60
CA ARG A 76 -11.65 8.08 -9.90
C ARG A 76 -10.24 7.95 -10.46
N LYS A 77 -9.22 7.78 -9.62
CA LYS A 77 -7.82 7.77 -10.03
C LYS A 77 -6.95 6.94 -9.10
N ALA A 78 -5.82 6.49 -9.63
CA ALA A 78 -4.76 5.82 -8.88
C ALA A 78 -3.40 6.33 -9.34
N THR A 79 -2.48 6.48 -8.39
CA THR A 79 -1.10 6.89 -8.63
C THR A 79 -0.17 5.93 -7.89
N PHE A 80 0.83 5.42 -8.61
CA PHE A 80 1.85 4.55 -8.05
C PHE A 80 3.20 5.27 -8.05
N SER A 81 3.95 5.14 -6.95
CA SER A 81 5.28 5.70 -6.77
C SER A 81 6.17 4.77 -5.96
N TRP A 82 7.48 4.80 -6.19
CA TRP A 82 8.45 4.03 -5.43
C TRP A 82 9.78 4.79 -5.28
N GLU A 83 10.53 4.41 -4.25
CA GLU A 83 11.88 4.86 -3.92
C GLU A 83 12.75 3.65 -3.60
#